data_AF-A0A842SBZ8-F1
#
_entry.id   AF-A0A842SBZ8-F1
#
_cell.length_a   1.000
_cell.length_b   1.000
_cell.length_c   1.000
_cell.angle_alpha   90.00
_cell.angle_beta   90.00
_cell.angle_gamma   90.00
#
_symmetry.space_group_name_H-M   'P 1'
#
loop_
_entity.id
_entity.type
_entity.pdbx_description
1 polymer ?
#
loop_
_entity_poly.entity_id
_entity_poly.type
_entity_poly.pdbx_seq_one_letter_code
_entity_poly.pdbx_strand_id
1 'polypeptide(L)'
;MAKILVVFGSRSDARVYKPLIGSLDDFVFKVCSAHRTPDFLDKILKTYYNVIVAGAGLSAHLPGVIASKTIRPVIGVPVSGKFDGLDALLSIIQMPPGIPVMSVGVDNSKEASFYAKLILKKYNGVNIIKNDMIDLEKIEKIEEILTDFNVDSKMSKDIDPDAVNIDFIEPGKTIEQNEQILTINVPVLDNSKAKDSLKLFKSVKTGLWVGVNRFENAALSCVQILNEDSRYTKKLKKLRERKRKKILGLKENK
;
A
#
# COMPACT_ATOMS: atom_id res chain seq x y z
N MET A 1 21.42 7.05 -6.54
CA MET A 1 21.04 6.07 -5.50
C MET A 1 19.80 5.37 -5.99
N ALA A 2 19.67 4.06 -5.76
CA ALA A 2 18.52 3.30 -6.25
C ALA A 2 17.19 3.80 -5.69
N LYS A 3 16.21 4.02 -6.57
CA LYS A 3 14.88 4.49 -6.19
C LYS A 3 14.00 3.41 -5.56
N ILE A 4 14.16 2.15 -5.95
CA ILE A 4 13.28 1.05 -5.53
C ILE A 4 14.03 0.06 -4.64
N LEU A 5 13.47 -0.31 -3.50
CA LEU A 5 13.92 -1.47 -2.72
C LEU A 5 12.96 -2.63 -2.97
N VAL A 6 13.47 -3.79 -3.36
CA VAL A 6 12.71 -5.04 -3.47
C VAL A 6 13.20 -6.01 -2.40
N VAL A 7 12.29 -6.48 -1.53
CA VAL A 7 12.61 -7.43 -0.45
C VAL A 7 11.67 -8.63 -0.47
N PHE A 8 12.22 -9.84 -0.49
CA PHE A 8 11.43 -11.07 -0.37
C PHE A 8 11.85 -11.90 0.84
N GLY A 9 10.88 -12.58 1.46
CA GLY A 9 11.09 -13.35 2.69
C GLY A 9 11.98 -14.58 2.52
N SER A 10 12.00 -15.17 1.32
CA SER A 10 12.72 -16.41 1.04
C SER A 10 13.26 -16.47 -0.39
N ARG A 11 14.34 -17.24 -0.59
CA ARG A 11 14.84 -17.59 -1.94
C ARG A 11 13.86 -18.50 -2.70
N SER A 12 13.00 -19.23 -2.00
CA SER A 12 11.95 -20.04 -2.63
C SER A 12 10.95 -19.21 -3.43
N ASP A 13 10.85 -17.91 -3.14
CA ASP A 13 9.91 -16.99 -3.78
C ASP A 13 10.41 -16.52 -5.16
N ALA A 14 11.50 -17.12 -5.67
CA ALA A 14 12.16 -16.75 -6.91
C ALA A 14 11.25 -16.69 -8.13
N ARG A 15 10.24 -17.56 -8.18
CA ARG A 15 9.24 -17.53 -9.26
C ARG A 15 8.49 -16.20 -9.35
N VAL A 16 8.35 -15.49 -8.22
CA VAL A 16 7.66 -14.19 -8.14
C VAL A 16 8.65 -13.04 -8.28
N TYR A 17 9.77 -13.07 -7.53
CA TYR A 17 10.65 -11.91 -7.52
C TYR A 17 11.54 -11.79 -8.77
N LYS A 18 11.90 -12.89 -9.44
CA LYS A 18 12.74 -12.83 -10.65
C LYS A 18 12.10 -12.02 -11.79
N PRO A 19 10.84 -12.30 -12.20
CA PRO A 19 10.19 -11.47 -13.22
C PRO A 19 10.00 -10.01 -12.76
N LEU A 20 9.74 -9.79 -11.46
CA LEU A 20 9.59 -8.46 -10.89
C LEU A 20 10.88 -7.64 -11.00
N ILE A 21 12.02 -8.17 -10.54
CA ILE A 21 13.29 -7.43 -10.60
C ILE A 21 13.83 -7.34 -12.03
N GLY A 22 13.49 -8.32 -12.90
CA GLY A 22 13.86 -8.30 -14.31
C GLY A 22 13.15 -7.21 -15.12
N SER A 23 12.06 -6.64 -14.60
CA SER A 23 11.36 -5.52 -15.24
C SER A 23 11.69 -4.16 -14.62
N LEU A 24 12.60 -4.08 -13.63
CA LEU A 24 13.02 -2.83 -12.98
C LEU A 24 14.45 -2.45 -13.37
N ASP A 25 14.71 -1.15 -13.52
CA ASP A 25 16.04 -0.65 -13.90
C ASP A 25 16.85 -0.17 -12.68
N ASP A 26 16.26 0.71 -11.84
CA ASP A 26 16.95 1.36 -10.71
C ASP A 26 16.48 0.82 -9.34
N PHE A 27 16.96 -0.37 -8.98
CA PHE A 27 16.53 -1.07 -7.77
C PHE A 27 17.67 -1.71 -6.97
N VAL A 28 17.39 -1.99 -5.70
CA VAL A 28 18.18 -2.89 -4.84
C VAL A 28 17.31 -4.09 -4.46
N PHE A 29 17.82 -5.30 -4.65
CA PHE A 29 17.14 -6.53 -4.23
C PHE A 29 17.81 -7.16 -3.01
N LYS A 30 16.99 -7.62 -2.05
CA LYS A 30 17.43 -8.37 -0.87
C LYS A 30 16.47 -9.52 -0.56
N VAL A 31 17.01 -10.63 -0.07
CA VAL A 31 16.22 -11.67 0.60
C VAL A 31 16.39 -11.49 2.09
N CYS A 32 15.29 -11.25 2.81
CA CYS A 32 15.29 -10.97 4.24
C CYS A 32 13.96 -11.38 4.86
N SER A 33 14.00 -12.16 5.94
CA SER A 33 12.80 -12.62 6.65
C SER A 33 12.46 -11.68 7.80
N ALA A 34 11.21 -11.24 7.87
CA ALA A 34 10.71 -10.45 8.99
C ALA A 34 10.79 -11.19 10.33
N HIS A 35 10.68 -12.52 10.30
CA HIS A 35 10.67 -13.36 11.51
C HIS A 35 12.06 -13.87 11.89
N ARG A 36 12.91 -14.17 10.91
CA ARG A 36 14.21 -14.84 11.14
C ARG A 36 15.41 -13.90 11.09
N THR A 37 15.30 -12.79 10.37
CA THR A 37 16.40 -11.81 10.23
C THR A 37 15.92 -10.37 10.44
N PRO A 38 15.18 -10.05 11.52
CA PRO A 38 14.59 -8.72 11.72
C PRO A 38 15.64 -7.61 11.84
N ASP A 39 16.77 -7.86 12.50
CA ASP A 39 17.83 -6.85 12.64
C ASP A 39 18.50 -6.50 11.31
N PHE A 40 18.57 -7.47 10.39
CA PHE A 40 19.08 -7.23 9.05
C PHE A 40 18.11 -6.38 8.23
N LEU A 41 16.80 -6.63 8.37
CA LEU A 41 15.77 -5.78 7.77
C LEU A 41 15.94 -4.32 8.22
N ASP A 42 16.20 -4.10 9.50
CA ASP A 42 16.37 -2.74 10.05
C ASP A 42 17.60 -2.04 9.49
N LYS A 43 18.67 -2.77 9.22
CA LYS A 43 19.85 -2.21 8.54
C LYS A 43 19.52 -1.81 7.10
N ILE A 44 18.75 -2.61 6.36
CA ILE A 44 18.35 -2.29 4.98
C ILE A 44 17.50 -1.00 4.96
N LEU A 45 16.53 -0.89 5.88
CA LEU A 45 15.58 0.23 5.93
C LEU A 45 16.18 1.56 6.42
N LYS A 46 17.45 1.60 6.87
CA LYS A 46 18.18 2.85 7.13
C LYS A 46 18.47 3.63 5.86
N THR A 47 18.53 2.95 4.72
CA THR A 47 18.78 3.58 3.42
C THR A 47 17.50 4.23 2.90
N TYR A 48 17.64 5.38 2.24
CA TYR A 48 16.52 6.05 1.61
C TYR A 48 16.13 5.39 0.28
N TYR A 49 14.85 5.07 0.13
CA TYR A 49 14.22 4.58 -1.10
C TYR A 49 12.92 5.34 -1.35
N ASN A 50 12.58 5.59 -2.62
CA ASN A 50 11.33 6.25 -2.99
C ASN A 50 10.12 5.33 -2.82
N VAL A 51 10.28 4.05 -3.13
CA VAL A 51 9.24 3.01 -2.97
C VAL A 51 9.86 1.69 -2.56
N ILE A 52 9.13 0.91 -1.75
CA ILE A 52 9.55 -0.41 -1.32
C ILE A 52 8.53 -1.44 -1.80
N VAL A 53 9.00 -2.49 -2.47
CA VAL A 53 8.21 -3.64 -2.88
C VAL A 53 8.61 -4.82 -2.02
N ALA A 54 7.65 -5.42 -1.32
CA ALA A 54 7.89 -6.47 -0.35
C ALA A 54 7.00 -7.68 -0.63
N GLY A 55 7.60 -8.88 -0.73
CA GLY A 55 6.87 -10.11 -0.99
C GLY A 55 7.05 -11.16 0.11
N ALA A 56 5.95 -11.83 0.47
CA ALA A 56 5.95 -12.94 1.42
C ALA A 56 4.70 -13.83 1.24
N GLY A 57 4.81 -15.11 1.62
CA GLY A 57 3.71 -16.07 1.67
C GLY A 57 3.34 -16.45 3.11
N LEU A 58 2.27 -17.25 3.25
CA LEU A 58 1.72 -17.71 4.55
C LEU A 58 1.34 -16.53 5.46
N SER A 59 1.81 -16.50 6.70
CA SER A 59 1.77 -15.32 7.59
C SER A 59 2.71 -14.23 7.06
N ALA A 60 2.29 -13.58 5.99
CA ALA A 60 3.09 -12.70 5.15
C ALA A 60 3.32 -11.32 5.79
N HIS A 61 4.02 -11.30 6.93
CA HIS A 61 4.19 -10.08 7.74
C HIS A 61 5.23 -9.10 7.19
N LEU A 62 6.09 -9.52 6.26
CA LEU A 62 7.21 -8.69 5.79
C LEU A 62 6.78 -7.31 5.29
N PRO A 63 5.74 -7.16 4.43
CA PRO A 63 5.29 -5.84 3.98
C PRO A 63 4.77 -4.97 5.13
N GLY A 64 3.96 -5.53 6.03
CA GLY A 64 3.42 -4.80 7.18
C GLY A 64 4.50 -4.36 8.18
N VAL A 65 5.50 -5.21 8.44
CA VAL A 65 6.66 -4.85 9.29
C VAL A 65 7.46 -3.73 8.65
N ILE A 66 7.73 -3.80 7.34
CA ILE A 66 8.41 -2.72 6.62
C ILE A 66 7.61 -1.41 6.73
N ALA A 67 6.30 -1.44 6.44
CA ALA A 67 5.43 -0.27 6.50
C ALA A 67 5.36 0.37 7.90
N SER A 68 5.55 -0.43 8.96
CA SER A 68 5.62 0.08 10.34
C SER A 68 6.92 0.85 10.65
N LYS A 69 8.00 0.59 9.90
CA LYS A 69 9.34 1.14 10.11
C LYS A 69 9.71 2.25 9.11
N THR A 70 8.85 2.52 8.13
CA THR A 70 9.07 3.53 7.09
C THR A 70 7.89 4.48 6.94
N ILE A 71 8.17 5.64 6.36
CA ILE A 71 7.15 6.59 5.89
C ILE A 71 7.03 6.57 4.36
N ARG A 72 7.71 5.65 3.69
CA ARG A 72 7.70 5.50 2.23
C ARG A 72 6.59 4.55 1.80
N PRO A 73 6.05 4.70 0.57
CA PRO A 73 5.09 3.76 0.01
C PRO A 73 5.62 2.33 0.05
N VAL A 74 4.78 1.39 0.49
CA VAL A 74 5.08 -0.04 0.49
C VAL A 74 4.05 -0.76 -0.37
N ILE A 75 4.54 -1.45 -1.41
CA ILE A 75 3.77 -2.38 -2.22
C ILE A 75 3.96 -3.79 -1.67
N GLY A 76 2.86 -4.44 -1.28
CA GLY A 76 2.86 -5.84 -0.86
C GLY A 76 2.59 -6.77 -2.04
N VAL A 77 3.37 -7.83 -2.15
CA VAL A 77 3.20 -8.90 -3.14
C VAL A 77 2.90 -10.20 -2.39
N PRO A 78 1.62 -10.60 -2.27
CA PRO A 78 1.27 -11.88 -1.67
C PRO A 78 1.86 -13.02 -2.50
N VAL A 79 2.64 -13.91 -1.88
CA VAL A 79 3.21 -15.09 -2.56
C VAL A 79 2.32 -16.28 -2.27
N SER A 80 1.87 -16.98 -3.32
CA SER A 80 0.98 -18.13 -3.18
C SER A 80 1.66 -19.26 -2.40
N GLY A 81 0.87 -19.92 -1.56
CA GLY A 81 1.30 -20.99 -0.66
C GLY A 81 0.13 -21.88 -0.27
N LYS A 82 -0.30 -21.82 0.99
CA LYS A 82 -1.57 -22.45 1.41
C LYS A 82 -2.75 -21.60 0.94
N PHE A 83 -3.94 -22.21 0.85
CA PHE A 83 -5.17 -21.51 0.48
C PHE A 83 -5.05 -20.65 -0.78
N ASP A 84 -4.27 -21.10 -1.77
CA ASP A 84 -3.97 -20.37 -3.00
C ASP A 84 -3.39 -18.96 -2.81
N GLY A 85 -2.82 -18.66 -1.64
CA GLY A 85 -2.31 -17.33 -1.28
C GLY A 85 -3.33 -16.39 -0.66
N LEU A 86 -4.55 -16.86 -0.35
CA LEU A 86 -5.53 -16.08 0.41
C LEU A 86 -4.99 -15.66 1.79
N ASP A 87 -4.27 -16.57 2.45
CA ASP A 87 -3.62 -16.33 3.73
C ASP A 87 -2.59 -15.18 3.64
N ALA A 88 -1.75 -15.19 2.61
CA ALA A 88 -0.78 -14.16 2.33
C ALA A 88 -1.46 -12.83 1.98
N LEU A 89 -2.49 -12.85 1.13
CA LEU A 89 -3.24 -11.66 0.75
C LEU A 89 -3.83 -10.97 1.98
N LEU A 90 -4.59 -11.72 2.79
CA LEU A 90 -5.23 -11.17 3.99
C LEU A 90 -4.19 -10.68 5.02
N SER A 91 -3.05 -11.36 5.15
CA SER A 91 -1.96 -10.94 6.03
C SER A 91 -1.30 -9.62 5.61
N ILE A 92 -1.31 -9.31 4.31
CA ILE A 92 -0.68 -8.12 3.74
C ILE A 92 -1.66 -6.95 3.67
N ILE A 93 -2.86 -7.18 3.15
CA ILE A 93 -3.79 -6.10 2.76
C ILE A 93 -4.58 -5.54 3.94
N GLN A 94 -4.88 -6.36 4.96
CA GLN A 94 -5.73 -5.99 6.11
C GLN A 94 -4.97 -5.21 7.19
N MET A 95 -4.14 -4.24 6.79
CA MET A 95 -3.39 -3.40 7.71
C MET A 95 -4.30 -2.57 8.61
N PRO A 96 -3.91 -2.30 9.88
CA PRO A 96 -4.66 -1.40 10.76
C PRO A 96 -4.62 0.06 10.24
N PRO A 97 -5.55 0.92 10.69
CA PRO A 97 -5.62 2.30 10.24
C PRO A 97 -4.36 3.10 10.64
N GLY A 98 -3.80 3.80 9.66
CA GLY A 98 -2.60 4.61 9.81
C GLY A 98 -1.37 4.01 9.17
N ILE A 99 -1.24 2.68 9.06
CA ILE A 99 -0.02 2.00 8.57
C ILE A 99 -0.34 1.32 7.23
N PRO A 100 -0.37 2.09 6.12
CA PRO A 100 -0.75 1.53 4.83
C PRO A 100 0.27 0.52 4.29
N VAL A 101 -0.25 -0.53 3.67
CA VAL A 101 0.41 -1.35 2.66
C VAL A 101 -0.55 -1.41 1.47
N MET A 102 -0.04 -1.15 0.28
CA MET A 102 -0.79 -1.30 -0.97
C MET A 102 -0.49 -2.66 -1.57
N SER A 103 -1.45 -3.58 -1.60
CA SER A 103 -1.27 -4.92 -2.14
C SER A 103 -1.62 -4.98 -3.62
N VAL A 104 -0.81 -5.69 -4.40
CA VAL A 104 -1.23 -6.25 -5.69
C VAL A 104 -1.89 -7.61 -5.48
N GLY A 105 -2.37 -8.23 -6.56
CA GLY A 105 -2.85 -9.61 -6.54
C GLY A 105 -1.77 -10.64 -6.21
N VAL A 106 -2.20 -11.84 -5.84
CA VAL A 106 -1.29 -12.96 -5.52
C VAL A 106 -0.36 -13.25 -6.69
N ASP A 107 0.93 -13.39 -6.40
CA ASP A 107 2.03 -13.62 -7.33
C ASP A 107 2.18 -12.59 -8.46
N ASN A 108 1.45 -11.46 -8.40
CA ASN A 108 1.37 -10.49 -9.50
C ASN A 108 2.60 -9.55 -9.56
N SER A 109 3.72 -10.14 -9.94
CA SER A 109 5.00 -9.47 -10.14
C SER A 109 4.97 -8.37 -11.21
N LYS A 110 4.17 -8.56 -12.27
CA LYS A 110 3.98 -7.57 -13.34
C LYS A 110 3.43 -6.28 -12.75
N GLU A 111 2.32 -6.36 -12.02
CA GLU A 111 1.70 -5.19 -11.39
C GLU A 111 2.57 -4.57 -10.30
N ALA A 112 3.26 -5.39 -9.51
CA ALA A 112 4.16 -4.88 -8.48
C ALA A 112 5.24 -3.98 -9.10
N SER A 113 5.86 -4.42 -10.20
CA SER A 113 6.85 -3.63 -10.92
C SER A 113 6.25 -2.41 -11.62
N PHE A 114 5.06 -2.56 -12.21
CA PHE A 114 4.32 -1.50 -12.86
C PHE A 114 3.99 -0.36 -11.89
N TYR A 115 3.34 -0.67 -10.77
CA TYR A 115 3.00 0.33 -9.75
C TYR A 115 4.22 0.91 -9.06
N ALA A 116 5.30 0.13 -8.88
CA ALA A 116 6.56 0.67 -8.37
C ALA A 116 7.13 1.76 -9.29
N LYS A 117 7.10 1.56 -10.62
CA LYS A 117 7.49 2.60 -11.59
C LYS A 117 6.53 3.79 -11.59
N LEU A 118 5.23 3.50 -11.50
CA LEU A 118 4.20 4.52 -11.55
C LEU A 118 4.26 5.48 -10.35
N ILE A 119 4.51 4.96 -9.15
CA ILE A 119 4.72 5.75 -7.92
C ILE A 119 5.92 6.70 -8.01
N LEU A 120 6.89 6.45 -8.90
CA LEU A 120 8.03 7.36 -9.12
C LEU A 120 7.70 8.55 -10.03
N LYS A 121 6.50 8.60 -10.62
CA LYS A 121 6.05 9.77 -11.39
C LYS A 121 5.62 10.89 -10.45
N LYS A 122 5.64 12.11 -10.97
CA LYS A 122 5.11 13.29 -10.27
C LYS A 122 3.59 13.35 -10.44
N TYR A 123 2.90 13.68 -9.36
CA TYR A 123 1.46 13.89 -9.32
C TYR A 123 1.13 15.25 -8.71
N ASN A 124 0.04 15.87 -9.17
CA ASN A 124 -0.35 17.22 -8.77
C ASN A 124 -1.20 17.25 -7.50
N GLY A 125 -1.77 16.11 -7.10
CA GLY A 125 -2.64 16.01 -5.94
C GLY A 125 -3.34 14.66 -5.86
N VAL A 126 -4.49 14.66 -5.20
CA VAL A 126 -5.34 13.47 -5.03
C VAL A 126 -6.69 13.69 -5.70
N ASN A 127 -7.16 12.67 -6.41
CA ASN A 127 -8.51 12.64 -6.96
C ASN A 127 -9.32 11.56 -6.23
N ILE A 128 -10.39 11.97 -5.55
CA ILE A 128 -11.32 11.07 -4.88
C ILE A 128 -12.45 10.77 -5.86
N ILE A 129 -12.52 9.52 -6.35
CA ILE A 129 -13.53 9.12 -7.33
C ILE A 129 -14.88 8.98 -6.62
N LYS A 130 -15.82 9.85 -6.97
CA LYS A 130 -17.18 9.83 -6.42
C LYS A 130 -18.01 8.77 -7.13
N ASN A 131 -18.45 7.77 -6.38
CA ASN A 131 -19.37 6.73 -6.84
C ASN A 131 -20.35 6.33 -5.73
N ASP A 132 -21.27 5.42 -6.02
CA ASP A 132 -22.35 5.04 -5.08
C ASP A 132 -21.87 4.18 -3.89
N MET A 133 -20.59 3.77 -3.87
CA MET A 133 -20.02 2.93 -2.81
C MET A 133 -19.57 3.73 -1.59
N ILE A 134 -19.44 5.05 -1.69
CA ILE A 134 -18.91 5.88 -0.62
C ILE A 134 -19.90 6.97 -0.19
N ASP A 135 -20.08 7.08 1.13
CA ASP A 135 -20.88 8.13 1.76
C ASP A 135 -20.02 9.36 2.10
N LEU A 136 -20.71 10.47 2.42
CA LEU A 136 -20.05 11.74 2.75
C LEU A 136 -19.15 11.63 3.98
N GLU A 137 -19.54 10.88 5.01
CA GLU A 137 -18.75 10.72 6.25
C GLU A 137 -17.39 10.05 5.97
N LYS A 138 -17.35 9.05 5.10
CA LYS A 138 -16.10 8.40 4.68
C LYS A 138 -15.23 9.31 3.81
N ILE A 139 -15.84 10.13 2.96
CA ILE A 139 -15.12 11.13 2.15
C ILE A 139 -14.48 12.18 3.07
N GLU A 140 -15.23 12.71 4.04
CA GLU A 140 -14.74 13.69 5.01
C GLU A 140 -13.50 13.18 5.77
N LYS A 141 -13.46 11.90 6.14
CA LYS A 141 -12.27 11.28 6.78
C LYS A 141 -11.04 11.27 5.87
N ILE A 142 -11.23 11.09 4.57
CA ILE A 142 -10.13 11.15 3.59
C ILE A 142 -9.66 12.59 3.46
N GLU A 143 -10.58 13.53 3.27
CA GLU A 143 -10.29 14.96 3.11
C GLU A 143 -9.63 15.58 4.35
N GLU A 144 -10.05 15.19 5.56
CA GLU A 144 -9.43 15.61 6.82
C GLU A 144 -7.94 15.24 6.83
N ILE A 145 -7.60 13.99 6.48
CA ILE A 145 -6.22 13.54 6.41
C ILE A 145 -5.45 14.33 5.34
N LEU A 146 -5.99 14.47 4.13
CA LEU A 146 -5.30 15.19 3.06
C LEU A 146 -5.06 16.66 3.41
N THR A 147 -6.05 17.31 4.03
CA THR A 147 -5.99 18.69 4.54
C THR A 147 -4.93 18.82 5.64
N ASP A 148 -4.88 17.88 6.59
CA ASP A 148 -3.86 17.84 7.65
C ASP A 148 -2.43 17.83 7.09
N PHE A 149 -2.25 17.22 5.92
CA PHE A 149 -0.97 17.21 5.21
C PHE A 149 -0.75 18.41 4.29
N ASN A 150 -1.77 19.23 4.02
CA ASN A 150 -1.78 20.26 2.97
C ASN A 150 -1.55 19.61 1.59
N VAL A 151 -2.32 18.56 1.30
CA VAL A 151 -2.37 17.92 -0.02
C VAL A 151 -3.58 18.48 -0.77
N ASP A 152 -3.35 18.99 -1.98
CA ASP A 152 -4.44 19.38 -2.86
C ASP A 152 -5.26 18.14 -3.24
N SER A 153 -6.57 18.19 -2.99
CA SER A 153 -7.49 17.11 -3.33
C SER A 153 -8.74 17.66 -4.00
N LYS A 154 -9.27 16.88 -4.94
CA LYS A 154 -10.57 17.14 -5.57
C LYS A 154 -11.42 15.87 -5.57
N MET A 155 -12.71 16.07 -5.77
CA MET A 155 -13.66 14.98 -5.95
C MET A 155 -14.28 15.09 -7.35
N SER A 156 -14.19 14.02 -8.14
CA SER A 156 -14.84 13.92 -9.46
C SER A 156 -15.35 12.51 -9.72
N LYS A 157 -16.24 12.36 -10.71
CA LYS A 157 -16.63 11.03 -11.20
C LYS A 157 -15.57 10.44 -12.12
N ASP A 158 -14.77 11.30 -12.74
CA ASP A 158 -13.75 10.92 -13.71
C ASP A 158 -12.41 10.62 -13.03
N ILE A 159 -11.63 9.79 -13.70
CA ILE A 159 -10.24 9.51 -13.34
C ILE A 159 -9.36 10.68 -13.79
N ASP A 160 -8.39 11.06 -12.95
CA ASP A 160 -7.39 12.07 -13.28
C ASP A 160 -6.02 11.42 -13.49
N PRO A 161 -5.45 11.45 -14.72
CA PRO A 161 -4.15 10.84 -15.00
C PRO A 161 -2.97 11.54 -14.32
N ASP A 162 -3.13 12.81 -13.92
CA ASP A 162 -2.09 13.63 -13.29
C ASP A 162 -2.18 13.64 -11.74
N ALA A 163 -3.13 12.90 -11.18
CA ALA A 163 -3.33 12.76 -9.74
C ALA A 163 -3.16 11.30 -9.27
N VAL A 164 -2.99 11.12 -7.96
CA VAL A 164 -3.18 9.81 -7.33
C VAL A 164 -4.68 9.63 -7.10
N ASN A 165 -5.29 8.63 -7.74
CA ASN A 165 -6.72 8.38 -7.64
C ASN A 165 -7.04 7.45 -6.47
N ILE A 166 -8.15 7.70 -5.79
CA ILE A 166 -8.75 6.77 -4.82
C ILE A 166 -10.09 6.32 -5.38
N ASP A 167 -10.27 5.01 -5.54
CA ASP A 167 -11.52 4.40 -6.02
C ASP A 167 -12.13 3.48 -4.97
N PHE A 168 -13.46 3.36 -4.99
CA PHE A 168 -14.24 2.59 -4.03
C PHE A 168 -14.98 1.46 -4.73
N ILE A 169 -14.63 0.23 -4.39
CA ILE A 169 -14.98 -0.93 -5.19
C ILE A 169 -15.77 -1.92 -4.34
N GLU A 170 -16.87 -2.42 -4.88
CA GLU A 170 -17.58 -3.55 -4.29
C GLU A 170 -16.79 -4.86 -4.55
N PRO A 171 -16.40 -5.62 -3.52
CA PRO A 171 -15.77 -6.93 -3.72
C PRO A 171 -16.63 -7.87 -4.56
N GLY A 172 -16.01 -8.49 -5.56
CA GLY A 172 -16.66 -9.29 -6.61
C GLY A 172 -16.72 -8.59 -7.97
N LYS A 173 -16.54 -7.27 -8.04
CA LYS A 173 -16.43 -6.55 -9.32
C LYS A 173 -15.00 -6.63 -9.88
N THR A 174 -14.91 -6.73 -11.20
CA THR A 174 -13.66 -6.63 -11.95
C THR A 174 -13.35 -5.16 -12.21
N ILE A 175 -12.07 -4.79 -12.16
CA ILE A 175 -11.61 -3.45 -12.50
C ILE A 175 -10.92 -3.50 -13.86
N GLU A 176 -11.30 -2.58 -14.75
CA GLU A 176 -10.56 -2.36 -15.99
C GLU A 176 -9.27 -1.62 -15.69
N GLN A 177 -8.14 -2.20 -16.09
CA GLN A 177 -6.85 -1.54 -15.91
C GLN A 177 -6.60 -0.52 -17.01
N ASN A 178 -6.25 0.68 -16.59
CA ASN A 178 -5.56 1.63 -17.45
C ASN A 178 -4.07 1.63 -17.07
N GLU A 179 -3.21 1.13 -17.96
CA GLU A 179 -1.77 0.94 -17.74
C GLU A 179 -0.97 2.25 -17.58
N GLN A 180 -1.61 3.42 -17.41
CA GLN A 180 -0.91 4.68 -17.15
C GLN A 180 -1.38 5.43 -15.91
N ILE A 181 -2.43 4.95 -15.24
CA ILE A 181 -3.13 5.69 -14.19
C ILE A 181 -2.89 5.04 -12.83
N LEU A 182 -2.51 5.86 -11.85
CA LEU A 182 -2.30 5.40 -10.48
C LEU A 182 -3.61 5.51 -9.70
N THR A 183 -4.23 4.37 -9.44
CA THR A 183 -5.46 4.25 -8.67
C THR A 183 -5.25 3.31 -7.50
N ILE A 184 -5.59 3.78 -6.30
CA ILE A 184 -5.63 3.00 -5.06
C ILE A 184 -7.08 2.59 -4.83
N ASN A 185 -7.33 1.29 -4.88
CA ASN A 185 -8.66 0.73 -4.73
C ASN A 185 -8.95 0.39 -3.28
N VAL A 186 -10.10 0.85 -2.79
CA VAL A 186 -10.60 0.59 -1.45
C VAL A 186 -11.82 -0.33 -1.58
N PRO A 187 -11.71 -1.60 -1.18
CA PRO A 187 -12.86 -2.49 -1.14
C PRO A 187 -13.85 -2.00 -0.07
N VAL A 188 -15.12 -1.80 -0.43
CA VAL A 188 -16.17 -1.34 0.49
C VAL A 188 -17.18 -2.45 0.79
N LEU A 189 -17.41 -2.72 2.06
CA LEU A 189 -18.40 -3.69 2.55
C LEU A 189 -19.06 -3.18 3.84
N ASP A 190 -20.38 -3.25 3.94
CA ASP A 190 -21.09 -2.89 5.18
C ASP A 190 -20.82 -3.89 6.31
N ASN A 191 -20.70 -5.17 5.97
CA ASN A 191 -20.32 -6.24 6.88
C ASN A 191 -19.20 -7.07 6.24
N SER A 192 -18.07 -7.19 6.93
CA SER A 192 -16.95 -8.04 6.49
C SER A 192 -16.95 -9.36 7.28
N LYS A 193 -17.57 -10.41 6.73
CA LYS A 193 -17.54 -11.76 7.31
C LYS A 193 -16.50 -12.62 6.60
N ALA A 194 -16.15 -13.76 7.20
CA ALA A 194 -15.14 -14.68 6.65
C ALA A 194 -15.44 -15.09 5.20
N LYS A 195 -16.71 -15.32 4.84
CA LYS A 195 -17.14 -15.66 3.47
C LYS A 195 -16.81 -14.57 2.43
N ASP A 196 -16.74 -13.31 2.84
CA ASP A 196 -16.48 -12.18 1.96
C ASP A 196 -15.00 -12.09 1.57
N SER A 197 -14.11 -12.77 2.31
CA SER A 197 -12.69 -12.89 1.95
C SER A 197 -12.49 -13.51 0.57
N LEU A 198 -13.34 -14.45 0.17
CA LEU A 198 -13.28 -15.07 -1.17
C LEU A 198 -13.74 -14.11 -2.27
N LYS A 199 -14.69 -13.22 -1.98
CA LYS A 199 -15.09 -12.16 -2.93
C LYS A 199 -13.95 -11.17 -3.12
N LEU A 200 -13.34 -10.72 -2.02
CA LEU A 200 -12.16 -9.86 -2.05
C LEU A 200 -11.03 -10.51 -2.85
N PHE A 201 -10.71 -11.77 -2.56
CA PHE A 201 -9.66 -12.53 -3.25
C PHE A 201 -9.88 -12.60 -4.76
N LYS A 202 -11.14 -12.72 -5.21
CA LYS A 202 -11.48 -12.72 -6.63
C LYS A 202 -11.33 -11.35 -7.29
N SER A 203 -11.58 -10.26 -6.56
CA SER A 203 -11.41 -8.89 -7.06
C SER A 203 -9.94 -8.46 -7.10
N VAL A 204 -9.15 -8.82 -6.08
CA VAL A 204 -7.72 -8.47 -5.97
C VAL A 204 -6.87 -9.40 -6.84
N LYS A 205 -7.23 -9.51 -8.12
CA LYS A 205 -6.42 -10.12 -9.17
C LYS A 205 -5.59 -9.07 -9.89
N THR A 206 -6.22 -7.93 -10.16
CA THR A 206 -5.62 -6.79 -10.84
C THR A 206 -5.82 -5.53 -10.04
N GLY A 207 -4.85 -4.62 -10.08
CA GLY A 207 -4.93 -3.32 -9.44
C GLY A 207 -4.06 -3.18 -8.20
N LEU A 208 -4.05 -1.97 -7.63
CA LEU A 208 -3.36 -1.66 -6.38
C LEU A 208 -4.40 -1.39 -5.29
N TRP A 209 -4.30 -2.09 -4.16
CA TRP A 209 -5.39 -2.17 -3.20
C TRP A 209 -4.94 -1.90 -1.76
N VAL A 210 -5.82 -1.28 -0.97
CA VAL A 210 -5.73 -1.31 0.49
C VAL A 210 -6.79 -2.25 1.07
N GLY A 211 -6.74 -2.49 2.38
CA GLY A 211 -7.71 -3.37 3.05
C GLY A 211 -9.15 -2.88 2.98
N VAL A 212 -10.08 -3.80 3.25
CA VAL A 212 -11.52 -3.51 3.28
C VAL A 212 -11.81 -2.35 4.23
N ASN A 213 -12.55 -1.34 3.74
CA ASN A 213 -12.92 -0.12 4.45
C ASN A 213 -11.73 0.67 5.02
N ARG A 214 -10.53 0.56 4.43
CA ARG A 214 -9.33 1.28 4.89
C ARG A 214 -9.13 2.62 4.19
N PHE A 215 -10.14 3.50 4.28
CA PHE A 215 -10.14 4.86 3.73
C PHE A 215 -8.93 5.69 4.18
N GLU A 216 -8.62 5.67 5.48
CA GLU A 216 -7.44 6.36 6.03
C GLU A 216 -6.12 5.88 5.42
N ASN A 217 -6.00 4.57 5.18
CA ASN A 217 -4.78 4.01 4.57
C ASN A 217 -4.69 4.37 3.10
N ALA A 218 -5.80 4.52 2.38
CA ALA A 218 -5.79 5.04 1.01
C ALA A 218 -5.28 6.50 1.00
N ALA A 219 -5.85 7.37 1.83
CA ALA A 219 -5.42 8.76 1.96
C ALA A 219 -3.92 8.87 2.32
N LEU A 220 -3.47 8.11 3.33
CA LEU A 220 -2.07 8.11 3.73
C LEU A 220 -1.14 7.51 2.67
N SER A 221 -1.60 6.54 1.89
CA SER A 221 -0.82 6.02 0.75
C SER A 221 -0.58 7.12 -0.28
N CYS A 222 -1.60 7.93 -0.61
CA CYS A 222 -1.45 9.11 -1.47
C CYS A 222 -0.43 10.10 -0.90
N VAL A 223 -0.51 10.42 0.40
CA VAL A 223 0.45 11.30 1.08
C VAL A 223 1.88 10.76 0.98
N GLN A 224 2.06 9.44 1.18
CA GLN A 224 3.38 8.81 1.08
C GLN A 224 3.94 8.86 -0.34
N ILE A 225 3.09 8.68 -1.37
CA ILE A 225 3.46 8.74 -2.79
C ILE A 225 3.86 10.18 -3.17
N LEU A 226 3.07 11.17 -2.76
CA LEU A 226 3.34 12.59 -3.00
C LEU A 226 4.52 13.14 -2.19
N ASN A 227 5.11 12.36 -1.29
CA ASN A 227 6.26 12.76 -0.45
C ASN A 227 7.62 12.52 -1.12
N GLU A 228 7.70 12.59 -2.46
CA GLU A 228 8.94 12.35 -3.21
C GLU A 228 10.06 13.32 -2.81
N ASP A 229 9.72 14.61 -2.70
CA ASP A 229 10.60 15.71 -2.27
C ASP A 229 10.76 15.81 -0.73
N SER A 230 10.23 14.82 -0.01
CA SER A 230 10.23 14.76 1.46
C SER A 230 9.44 15.86 2.18
N ARG A 231 8.59 16.63 1.49
CA ARG A 231 7.80 17.75 2.07
C ARG A 231 6.90 17.36 3.24
N TYR A 232 6.38 16.13 3.26
CA TYR A 232 5.49 15.61 4.30
C TYR A 232 6.20 14.77 5.37
N THR A 233 7.51 14.57 5.26
CA THR A 233 8.29 13.66 6.12
C THR A 233 8.13 13.97 7.61
N LYS A 234 8.18 15.26 8.00
CA LYS A 234 8.03 15.66 9.41
C LYS A 234 6.64 15.34 9.94
N LYS A 235 5.58 15.67 9.18
CA LYS A 235 4.18 15.39 9.55
C LYS A 235 3.92 13.87 9.63
N LEU A 236 4.43 13.08 8.68
CA LEU A 236 4.29 11.62 8.67
C LEU A 236 4.95 10.98 9.89
N LYS A 237 6.17 11.41 10.25
CA LYS A 237 6.86 10.93 11.46
C LYS A 237 6.10 11.30 12.73
N LYS A 238 5.58 12.53 12.84
CA LYS A 238 4.77 12.97 13.98
C LYS A 238 3.49 12.14 14.12
N LEU A 239 2.79 11.87 13.01
CA LEU A 239 1.61 10.99 13.00
C LEU A 239 1.94 9.58 13.54
N ARG A 240 3.05 9.00 13.08
CA ARG A 240 3.54 7.69 13.55
C ARG A 240 3.80 7.70 15.06
N GLU A 241 4.48 8.73 15.54
CA GLU A 241 4.82 8.87 16.96
C GLU A 241 3.57 9.03 17.83
N ARG A 242 2.60 9.86 17.41
CA ARG A 242 1.31 10.01 18.11
C ARG A 242 0.56 8.70 18.23
N LYS A 243 0.43 7.94 17.13
CA LYS A 243 -0.20 6.61 17.16
C LYS A 243 0.54 5.65 18.10
N ARG A 244 1.89 5.68 18.12
CA ARG A 244 2.70 4.88 19.06
C ARG A 244 2.46 5.28 20.52
N LYS A 245 2.46 6.58 20.84
CA LYS A 245 2.21 7.08 22.21
C LYS A 245 0.82 6.70 22.70
N LYS A 246 -0.21 6.83 21.84
CA LYS A 246 -1.59 6.41 22.14
C LYS A 246 -1.66 4.92 22.53
N ILE A 247 -0.99 4.04 21.79
CA ILE A 247 -0.96 2.60 22.10
C ILE A 247 -0.26 2.32 23.44
N LEU A 248 0.81 3.07 23.75
CA LEU A 248 1.58 2.91 24.99
C LEU A 248 0.97 3.64 26.20
N GLY A 249 -0.15 4.35 26.04
CA GLY A 249 -0.75 5.16 27.11
C GLY A 249 0.10 6.36 27.53
N LEU A 250 1.04 6.80 26.70
CA LEU A 250 1.92 7.95 26.99
C LEU A 250 1.22 9.26 26.65
N LYS A 251 1.32 10.26 27.53
CA LYS A 251 0.77 11.61 27.29
C LYS A 251 1.47 12.26 26.11
N GLU A 252 0.72 13.01 25.30
CA GLU A 252 1.34 13.95 24.35
C GLU A 252 2.01 15.06 25.17
N ASN A 253 3.34 15.15 25.12
CA ASN A 253 4.03 16.34 25.64
C ASN A 253 3.53 17.52 24.79
N LYS A 254 2.78 18.43 25.44
CA LYS A 254 2.29 19.68 24.85
C LYS A 254 3.45 20.53 24.35
#